data_AF-A0A0A1NJJ2-F1
#
_entry.id   AF-A0A0A1NJJ2-F1
#
_cell.length_a   1.000
_cell.length_b   1.000
_cell.length_c   1.000
_cell.angle_alpha   90.00
_cell.angle_beta   90.00
_cell.angle_gamma   90.00
#
_symmetry.space_group_name_H-M   'P 1'
#
loop_
_entity.id
_entity.type
_entity.pdbx_description
1 polymer ?
#
loop_
_entity_poly.entity_id
_entity_poly.type
_entity_poly.pdbx_seq_one_letter_code
_entity_poly.pdbx_strand_id
1 'polypeptide(L)'
;MPNRNTSKVVYKSPDDVEYFVIANTDMIDKYRKDKSIPLIDVVQTFDVHTTVAGGNTGEYVRPSKGALESAFGTHKPEEIAKYIVEHGEEKGMH
;
A
#
# COMPACT_ATOMS: atom_id res chain seq x y z
N MET A 1 -6.47 21.21 -14.83
CA MET A 1 -6.83 19.79 -15.00
C MET A 1 -6.33 19.07 -13.76
N PRO A 2 -7.15 18.38 -12.96
CA PRO A 2 -6.64 17.74 -11.75
C PRO A 2 -5.88 16.47 -12.16
N ASN A 3 -4.55 16.56 -12.23
CA ASN A 3 -3.69 15.40 -12.29
C ASN A 3 -3.84 14.67 -10.94
N ARG A 4 -4.69 13.66 -10.88
CA ARG A 4 -4.72 12.71 -9.76
C ARG A 4 -3.48 11.82 -9.91
N ASN A 5 -2.33 12.31 -9.44
CA ASN A 5 -1.08 11.55 -9.37
C ASN A 5 -1.22 10.45 -8.31
N THR A 6 -1.89 9.34 -8.65
CA THR A 6 -1.90 8.13 -7.83
C THR A 6 -0.55 7.42 -7.95
N SER A 7 0.05 7.07 -6.82
CA SER A 7 1.20 6.18 -6.75
C SER A 7 0.78 4.85 -6.16
N LYS A 8 1.41 3.77 -6.63
CA LYS A 8 1.33 2.50 -5.92
C LYS A 8 2.43 2.50 -4.87
N VAL A 9 2.08 2.24 -3.62
CA VAL A 9 3.08 2.08 -2.56
C VAL A 9 3.30 0.59 -2.38
N VAL A 10 4.51 0.12 -2.62
CA VAL A 10 4.89 -1.30 -2.54
C VAL A 10 5.72 -1.52 -1.29
N TYR A 11 5.30 -2.47 -0.48
CA TYR A 11 6.03 -2.95 0.68
C TYR A 11 6.43 -4.40 0.45
N LYS A 12 7.73 -4.68 0.53
CA LYS A 12 8.25 -6.05 0.48
C LYS A 12 8.34 -6.60 1.91
N SER A 13 7.58 -7.64 2.20
CA SER A 13 7.64 -8.33 3.49
C SER A 13 8.91 -9.18 3.60
N PRO A 14 9.29 -9.60 4.83
CA PRO A 14 10.42 -10.51 5.02
C PRO A 14 10.24 -11.90 4.37
N ASP A 15 9.00 -12.26 4.00
CA ASP A 15 8.67 -13.54 3.35
C ASP A 15 8.83 -13.48 1.82
N ASP A 16 9.51 -12.44 1.30
CA ASP A 16 9.63 -12.12 -0.13
C ASP A 16 8.28 -11.83 -0.84
N VAL A 17 7.23 -11.58 -0.06
CA VAL A 17 5.90 -11.24 -0.57
C VAL A 17 5.77 -9.72 -0.69
N GLU A 18 5.42 -9.25 -1.87
CA GLU A 18 5.18 -7.83 -2.12
C GLU A 18 3.70 -7.49 -1.89
N TYR A 19 3.45 -6.53 -1.03
CA TYR A 19 2.13 -5.96 -0.77
C TYR A 19 2.08 -4.55 -1.31
N PHE A 20 0.96 -4.12 -1.87
CA PHE A 20 0.84 -2.76 -2.34
C PHE A 20 -0.57 -2.20 -2.15
N VAL A 21 -0.63 -0.88 -2.05
CA VAL A 21 -1.87 -0.09 -1.98
C VAL A 21 -1.80 1.08 -2.94
N ILE A 22 -2.96 1.56 -3.39
CA ILE A 22 -3.08 2.73 -4.25
C ILE A 22 -3.35 3.96 -3.38
N ALA A 23 -2.44 4.92 -3.41
CA ALA A 23 -2.54 6.15 -2.64
C ALA A 23 -2.22 7.38 -3.50
N ASN A 24 -2.66 8.54 -3.05
CA ASN A 24 -2.39 9.80 -3.74
C ASN A 24 -0.98 10.27 -3.36
N THR A 25 -0.09 10.38 -4.33
CA THR A 25 1.31 10.83 -4.14
C THR A 25 1.38 12.14 -3.34
N ASP A 26 0.56 13.12 -3.71
CA ASP A 26 0.49 14.43 -3.06
C ASP A 26 0.08 14.33 -1.58
N MET A 27 -0.79 13.35 -1.27
CA MET A 27 -1.26 13.10 0.08
C MET A 27 -0.28 12.25 0.88
N ILE A 28 0.52 11.38 0.26
CA ILE A 28 1.54 10.60 0.97
C ILE A 28 2.60 11.53 1.54
N ASP A 29 3.10 12.49 0.75
CA ASP A 29 4.08 13.48 1.22
C ASP A 29 3.49 14.34 2.36
N LYS A 30 2.24 14.78 2.21
CA LYS A 30 1.51 15.51 3.26
C LYS A 30 1.31 14.67 4.51
N TYR A 31 0.91 13.40 4.39
CA TYR A 31 0.68 12.49 5.52
C TYR A 31 1.97 12.15 6.27
N ARG A 32 3.07 11.99 5.54
CA ARG A 32 4.41 11.79 6.13
C ARG A 32 4.85 13.01 6.94
N LYS A 33 4.42 14.22 6.54
CA LYS A 33 4.67 15.47 7.27
C LYS A 33 3.66 15.71 8.40
N ASP A 34 2.39 15.43 8.16
CA ASP A 34 1.27 15.69 9.06
C ASP A 34 0.39 14.44 9.24
N LYS A 35 0.57 13.79 10.39
CA LYS A 35 -0.19 12.57 10.75
C LYS A 35 -1.60 12.87 11.28
N SER A 36 -2.06 14.12 11.28
CA SER A 36 -3.46 14.45 11.62
C SER A 36 -4.40 14.18 10.44
N ILE A 37 -3.85 14.06 9.23
CA ILE A 37 -4.61 13.71 8.04
C ILE A 37 -5.06 12.24 8.17
N PRO A 38 -6.35 11.94 8.02
CA PRO A 38 -6.83 10.56 8.10
C PRO A 38 -6.41 9.79 6.85
N LEU A 39 -5.99 8.53 7.04
CA LEU A 39 -5.47 7.70 5.94
C LEU A 39 -6.49 7.54 4.79
N ILE A 40 -7.79 7.53 5.08
CA ILE A 40 -8.88 7.52 4.09
C ILE A 40 -8.76 8.62 3.02
N ASP A 41 -8.16 9.77 3.36
CA ASP A 41 -7.97 10.90 2.44
C ASP A 41 -6.69 10.71 1.60
N VAL A 42 -5.77 9.89 2.11
CA VAL A 42 -4.47 9.60 1.51
C VAL A 42 -4.56 8.42 0.55
N VAL A 43 -5.18 7.32 0.96
CA VAL A 43 -5.38 6.12 0.15
C VAL A 43 -6.68 6.24 -0.63
N GLN A 44 -6.70 5.75 -1.88
CA GLN A 44 -7.96 5.71 -2.65
C GLN A 44 -8.88 4.59 -2.14
N THR A 45 -8.28 3.48 -1.70
CA THR A 45 -8.96 2.31 -1.19
C THR A 45 -8.09 1.64 -0.14
N PHE A 46 -8.69 1.09 0.92
CA PHE A 46 -7.96 0.22 1.87
C PHE A 46 -7.76 -1.20 1.35
N ASP A 47 -8.05 -1.46 0.07
CA ASP A 47 -7.75 -2.73 -0.56
C ASP A 47 -6.24 -2.93 -0.67
N VAL A 48 -5.75 -3.89 0.11
CA VAL A 48 -4.38 -4.37 0.06
C VAL A 48 -4.33 -5.48 -0.96
N HIS A 49 -3.44 -5.33 -1.94
CA HIS A 49 -3.17 -6.33 -2.93
C HIS A 49 -1.75 -6.86 -2.75
N THR A 50 -1.51 -8.07 -3.20
CA THR A 50 -0.17 -8.66 -3.21
C THR A 50 0.14 -9.21 -4.60
N THR A 51 1.42 -9.22 -4.96
CA THR A 51 1.92 -9.90 -6.16
C THR A 51 2.55 -11.23 -5.76
N VAL A 52 2.18 -12.30 -6.47
CA VAL A 52 2.78 -13.62 -6.27
C VAL A 52 4.20 -13.57 -6.84
N ALA A 53 5.21 -13.79 -5.99
CA ALA A 53 6.61 -13.78 -6.38
C ALA A 53 6.86 -14.76 -7.54
N GLY A 54 7.29 -14.24 -8.69
CA GLY A 54 7.64 -15.03 -9.89
C GLY A 54 6.81 -14.75 -11.15
N GLY A 55 5.73 -13.97 -11.08
CA GLY A 55 4.93 -13.62 -12.25
C GLY A 55 5.37 -12.33 -12.93
N ASN A 56 6.00 -12.42 -14.11
CA ASN A 56 6.31 -11.27 -14.98
C ASN A 56 5.05 -10.49 -15.45
N THR A 57 3.86 -11.01 -15.14
CA THR A 57 2.53 -10.45 -15.45
C THR A 57 1.81 -9.83 -14.25
N GLY A 58 2.39 -9.85 -13.04
CA GLY A 58 1.91 -9.07 -11.88
C GLY A 58 0.43 -9.28 -11.53
N GLU A 59 -0.01 -10.54 -11.37
CA GLU A 59 -1.39 -10.80 -10.97
C GLU A 59 -1.65 -10.23 -9.57
N TYR A 60 -2.62 -9.33 -9.48
CA TYR A 60 -3.02 -8.69 -8.24
C TYR A 60 -4.00 -9.58 -7.50
N VAL A 61 -3.50 -10.33 -6.53
CA VAL A 61 -4.36 -11.16 -5.69
C VAL A 61 -4.57 -10.48 -4.34
N ARG A 62 -5.74 -10.73 -3.73
CA ARG A 62 -5.97 -10.30 -2.34
C ARG A 62 -5.30 -11.32 -1.42
N PRO A 63 -4.41 -10.88 -0.51
CA PRO A 63 -3.80 -11.78 0.45
C PRO A 63 -4.84 -12.31 1.44
N SER A 64 -4.63 -13.54 1.91
CA SER A 64 -5.41 -14.13 3.00
C SER A 64 -5.14 -13.41 4.32
N LYS A 65 -6.13 -13.37 5.23
CA LYS A 65 -5.99 -12.75 6.56
C LYS A 65 -4.76 -13.26 7.32
N GLY A 66 -4.48 -14.55 7.27
CA GLY A 66 -3.29 -15.13 7.91
C GLY A 66 -1.97 -14.60 7.36
N ALA A 67 -1.88 -14.36 6.05
CA ALA A 67 -0.68 -13.76 5.44
C ALA A 67 -0.48 -12.30 5.89
N LEU A 68 -1.58 -11.55 6.03
CA LEU A 68 -1.55 -10.19 6.55
C LEU A 68 -1.10 -10.15 8.02
N GLU A 69 -1.62 -11.03 8.87
CA GLU A 69 -1.18 -11.12 10.27
C GLU A 69 0.27 -11.56 10.40
N SER A 70 0.75 -12.48 9.56
CA SER A 70 2.16 -12.88 9.56
C SER A 70 3.09 -11.76 9.07
N ALA A 71 2.68 -10.98 8.07
CA ALA A 71 3.52 -9.92 7.49
C ALA A 71 3.47 -8.60 8.28
N PHE A 72 2.30 -8.21 8.79
CA PHE A 72 2.05 -6.91 9.44
C PHE A 72 1.67 -7.02 10.92
N GLY A 73 1.42 -8.22 11.45
CA GLY A 73 0.91 -8.41 12.81
C GLY A 73 -0.58 -8.09 12.97
N THR A 74 -1.28 -7.72 11.90
CA THR A 74 -2.69 -7.32 11.91
C THR A 74 -3.38 -7.74 10.62
N HIS A 75 -4.66 -8.05 10.69
CA HIS A 75 -5.53 -8.31 9.52
C HIS A 75 -6.38 -7.09 9.15
N LYS A 76 -6.19 -5.93 9.82
CA LYS A 76 -6.97 -4.73 9.56
C LYS A 76 -6.41 -3.98 8.35
N PRO A 77 -7.19 -3.83 7.26
CA PRO A 77 -6.71 -3.22 6.02
C PRO A 77 -6.26 -1.76 6.21
N GLU A 78 -6.90 -1.01 7.11
CA GLU A 78 -6.53 0.38 7.44
C GLU A 78 -5.13 0.48 8.06
N GLU A 79 -4.84 -0.38 9.04
CA GLU A 79 -3.54 -0.42 9.71
C GLU A 79 -2.43 -0.89 8.76
N ILE A 80 -2.74 -1.87 7.91
CA ILE A 80 -1.81 -2.37 6.89
C ILE A 80 -1.53 -1.28 5.86
N ALA A 81 -2.58 -0.61 5.35
CA ALA A 81 -2.42 0.46 4.39
C ALA A 81 -1.58 1.60 4.97
N LYS A 82 -1.78 1.95 6.24
CA LYS A 82 -0.96 2.93 6.95
C LYS A 82 0.50 2.50 6.98
N TYR A 83 0.74 1.26 7.39
CA TYR A 83 2.08 0.69 7.47
C TYR A 83 2.77 0.70 6.10
N ILE A 84 2.07 0.29 5.03
CA ILE A 84 2.59 0.30 3.66
C ILE A 84 2.89 1.74 3.21
N VAL A 85 2.05 2.72 3.53
CA VAL A 85 2.29 4.14 3.19
C VAL A 85 3.51 4.71 3.94
N GLU A 86 3.70 4.33 5.20
CA GLU A 86 4.82 4.79 6.04
C GLU A 86 6.15 4.09 5.72
N HIS A 87 6.13 2.79 5.45
CA HIS A 87 7.35 1.96 5.29
C HIS A 87 7.59 1.46 3.86
N GLY A 88 6.60 1.54 2.98
CA GLY A 88 6.70 1.09 1.60
C GLY A 88 7.31 2.13 0.68
N GLU A 89 7.70 1.65 -0.50
CA GLU A 89 8.27 2.44 -1.57
C GLU A 89 7.20 2.91 -2.55
N GLU A 90 7.19 4.21 -2.81
CA GLU A 90 6.28 4.84 -3.76
C GLU A 90 6.78 4.55 -5.18
N LYS A 91 6.09 3.65 -5.89
CA LYS A 91 6.24 3.51 -7.33
C LYS A 91 5.20 4.39 -8.02
N GLY A 92 5.67 5.53 -8.52
CA GLY A 92 4.91 6.35 -9.45
C GLY A 92 4.56 5.56 -10.71
N MET A 93 3.29 5.56 -11.08
CA MET A 93 2.87 5.15 -12.43
C MET A 93 3.16 6.34 -13.34
N HIS A 94 4.28 6.30 -14.06
CA HIS A 94 4.59 7.28 -15.12
C HIS A 94 3.86 6.90 -16.41
#